data_AF-A0A6J7AH86-F1
#
_entry.id   AF-A0A6J7AH86-F1
#
_cell.length_a   1.000
_cell.length_b   1.000
_cell.length_c   1.000
_cell.angle_alpha   90.00
_cell.angle_beta   90.00
_cell.angle_gamma   90.00
#
_symmetry.space_group_name_H-M   'P 1'
#
loop_
_entity.id
_entity.type
_entity.pdbx_description
1 polymer ?
#
loop_
_entity_poly.entity_id
_entity_poly.type
_entity_poly.pdbx_seq_one_letter_code
_entity_poly.pdbx_strand_id
1 'polypeptide(L)'
;MSRIASTTPPEGAAIPERHPKAPPIGSKIPSHFGHCFGCGDLHPTGLHLVAYAGAGANITAQFTVTENHQGAPGLAHGGLLSLAFDEALGKLMWLLRSPAVTGRLETDFLKPVPMGSTLHITAEITGQVNRKVYTSAEGRLNSVDGPVVVRAAALYVIVPMDHFLNNAPKEYLAQLAKTPEILAFADPDFEINP
;
A
#
# COMPACT_ATOMS: atom_id res chain seq x y z
N MET A 1 29.03 -11.37 -1.02
CA MET A 1 28.11 -10.86 -2.05
C MET A 1 26.85 -10.37 -1.34
N SER A 2 26.48 -9.09 -1.47
CA SER A 2 25.20 -8.64 -0.90
C SER A 2 24.07 -9.31 -1.68
N ARG A 3 23.18 -10.03 -0.98
CA ARG A 3 21.99 -10.58 -1.62
C ARG A 3 21.09 -9.39 -1.94
N ILE A 4 20.92 -9.12 -3.22
CA ILE A 4 19.93 -8.18 -3.73
C ILE A 4 18.55 -8.64 -3.22
N ALA A 5 17.82 -7.78 -2.52
CA ALA A 5 16.50 -8.12 -2.00
C ALA A 5 15.55 -8.50 -3.16
N SER A 6 14.81 -9.60 -3.04
CA SER A 6 13.85 -10.06 -4.05
C SER A 6 12.43 -9.65 -3.67
N THR A 7 11.60 -9.33 -4.66
CA THR A 7 10.14 -9.15 -4.52
C THR A 7 9.38 -10.48 -4.63
N THR A 8 10.03 -11.55 -5.12
CA THR A 8 9.50 -12.92 -5.12
C THR A 8 9.74 -13.59 -3.77
N PRO A 9 8.71 -14.18 -3.14
CA PRO A 9 8.87 -14.95 -1.91
C PRO A 9 9.71 -16.21 -2.14
N PRO A 10 10.47 -16.69 -1.14
CA PRO A 10 11.07 -18.02 -1.18
C PRO A 10 10.02 -19.11 -1.38
N GLU A 11 10.41 -20.21 -2.02
CA GLU A 11 9.54 -21.38 -2.17
C GLU A 11 9.06 -21.87 -0.80
N GLY A 12 7.76 -22.16 -0.70
CA GLY A 12 7.11 -22.59 0.54
C GLY A 12 6.81 -21.48 1.55
N ALA A 13 7.07 -20.20 1.23
CA ALA A 13 6.62 -19.10 2.08
C ALA A 13 5.09 -19.12 2.23
N ALA A 14 4.60 -19.15 3.46
CA ALA A 14 3.18 -19.17 3.75
C ALA A 14 2.56 -17.77 3.51
N ILE A 15 1.32 -17.75 3.02
CA ILE A 15 0.50 -16.54 3.07
C ILE A 15 0.05 -16.38 4.53
N PRO A 16 0.33 -15.24 5.19
CA PRO A 16 -0.08 -15.02 6.57
C PRO A 16 -1.60 -14.95 6.71
N GLU A 17 -2.09 -15.35 7.88
CA GLU A 17 -3.49 -15.17 8.22
C GLU A 17 -3.82 -13.70 8.44
N ARG A 18 -5.04 -13.32 8.06
CA ARG A 18 -5.55 -11.98 8.33
C ARG A 18 -5.79 -11.80 9.83
N HIS A 19 -5.35 -10.66 10.35
CA HIS A 19 -5.52 -10.34 11.75
C HIS A 19 -7.02 -10.19 12.12
N PRO A 20 -7.49 -10.71 13.27
CA PRO A 20 -8.91 -10.62 13.67
C PRO A 20 -9.48 -9.21 13.76
N LYS A 21 -8.62 -8.21 14.02
CA LYS A 21 -8.95 -6.77 14.08
C LYS A 21 -8.64 -6.00 12.78
N ALA A 22 -8.38 -6.71 11.67
CA ALA A 22 -8.23 -6.07 10.36
C ALA A 22 -9.54 -5.40 9.90
N PRO A 23 -9.50 -4.39 9.01
CA PRO A 23 -10.71 -3.76 8.47
C PRO A 23 -11.67 -4.82 7.92
N PRO A 24 -12.99 -4.79 8.20
CA PRO A 24 -13.96 -5.81 7.74
C PRO A 24 -13.95 -6.04 6.22
N ILE A 25 -14.36 -7.24 5.78
CA ILE A 25 -14.47 -7.56 4.34
C ILE A 25 -15.40 -6.52 3.66
N GLY A 26 -14.95 -5.97 2.54
CA GLY A 26 -15.67 -4.96 1.77
C GLY A 26 -15.65 -3.56 2.36
N SER A 27 -15.03 -3.35 3.52
CA SER A 27 -14.89 -2.01 4.13
C SER A 27 -13.74 -1.21 3.49
N LYS A 28 -13.89 0.12 3.46
CA LYS A 28 -12.82 1.05 3.04
C LYS A 28 -11.65 0.94 4.02
N ILE A 29 -10.46 0.70 3.50
CA ILE A 29 -9.23 0.75 4.29
C ILE A 29 -8.90 2.22 4.58
N PRO A 30 -8.65 2.59 5.85
CA PRO A 30 -8.37 3.97 6.22
C PRO A 30 -7.14 4.57 5.51
N SER A 31 -7.08 5.90 5.55
CA SER A 31 -5.87 6.62 5.17
C SER A 31 -4.81 6.50 6.25
N HIS A 32 -3.53 6.45 5.86
CA HIS A 32 -2.41 6.48 6.80
C HIS A 32 -2.31 7.83 7.53
N PHE A 33 -2.67 8.91 6.82
CA PHE A 33 -2.63 10.28 7.29
C PHE A 33 -3.55 11.13 6.40
N GLY A 34 -4.32 12.05 6.96
CA GLY A 34 -5.32 12.84 6.20
C GLY A 34 -4.75 13.57 4.98
N HIS A 35 -3.48 14.00 5.03
CA HIS A 35 -2.77 14.60 3.90
C HIS A 35 -1.69 13.69 3.30
N CYS A 36 -1.85 12.36 3.41
CA CYS A 36 -1.03 11.43 2.66
C CYS A 36 -1.20 11.70 1.16
N PHE A 37 -0.09 11.78 0.41
CA PHE A 37 -0.15 12.02 -1.03
C PHE A 37 -0.87 10.89 -1.78
N GLY A 38 -0.75 9.64 -1.32
CA GLY A 38 -1.39 8.48 -1.93
C GLY A 38 -2.88 8.38 -1.61
N CYS A 39 -3.24 8.28 -0.32
CA CYS A 39 -4.62 7.98 0.11
C CYS A 39 -5.27 9.04 1.01
N GLY A 40 -4.67 10.21 1.18
CA GLY A 40 -5.18 11.26 2.04
C GLY A 40 -6.30 12.04 1.37
N ASP A 41 -7.53 11.90 1.87
CA ASP A 41 -8.71 12.61 1.35
C ASP A 41 -8.59 14.15 1.46
N LEU A 42 -7.68 14.67 2.31
CA LEU A 42 -7.44 16.11 2.48
C LEU A 42 -6.23 16.63 1.69
N HIS A 43 -5.47 15.77 0.99
CA HIS A 43 -4.34 16.24 0.20
C HIS A 43 -4.88 17.00 -1.04
N PRO A 44 -4.45 18.23 -1.33
CA PRO A 44 -5.09 19.05 -2.37
C PRO A 44 -4.95 18.47 -3.79
N THR A 45 -3.85 17.76 -4.06
CA THR A 45 -3.48 17.26 -5.40
C THR A 45 -3.00 15.81 -5.38
N GLY A 46 -3.37 15.06 -4.34
CA GLY A 46 -2.91 13.69 -4.13
C GLY A 46 -3.62 12.71 -5.06
N LEU A 47 -3.23 11.44 -5.02
CA LEU A 47 -3.90 10.42 -5.82
C LEU A 47 -5.33 10.13 -5.35
N HIS A 48 -5.62 10.39 -4.07
CA HIS A 48 -6.89 10.04 -3.41
C HIS A 48 -7.27 8.57 -3.62
N LEU A 49 -6.27 7.69 -3.59
CA LEU A 49 -6.46 6.27 -3.80
C LEU A 49 -7.37 5.70 -2.71
N VAL A 50 -8.46 5.06 -3.14
CA VAL A 50 -9.42 4.39 -2.27
C VAL A 50 -9.20 2.89 -2.38
N ALA A 51 -9.11 2.21 -1.25
CA ALA A 51 -8.95 0.76 -1.20
C ALA A 51 -9.99 0.10 -0.30
N TYR A 52 -10.33 -1.15 -0.61
CA TYR A 52 -11.29 -1.97 0.12
C TYR A 52 -10.68 -3.33 0.48
N ALA A 53 -10.92 -3.77 1.71
CA ALA A 53 -10.41 -5.05 2.20
C ALA A 53 -11.14 -6.23 1.53
N GLY A 54 -10.39 -7.19 1.02
CA GLY A 54 -10.95 -8.43 0.48
C GLY A 54 -11.23 -9.48 1.55
N ALA A 55 -11.61 -10.68 1.10
CA ALA A 55 -11.89 -11.81 1.99
C ALA A 55 -10.60 -12.47 2.53
N GLY A 56 -9.55 -12.52 1.71
CA GLY A 56 -8.26 -13.10 2.05
C GLY A 56 -7.22 -12.05 2.44
N ALA A 57 -5.95 -12.37 2.19
CA ALA A 57 -4.81 -11.45 2.31
C ALA A 57 -4.69 -10.54 1.07
N ASN A 58 -5.82 -9.95 0.64
CA ASN A 58 -5.92 -9.17 -0.59
C ASN A 58 -6.82 -7.95 -0.43
N ILE A 59 -6.66 -7.00 -1.36
CA ILE A 59 -7.44 -5.78 -1.44
C ILE A 59 -7.77 -5.44 -2.89
N THR A 60 -8.77 -4.59 -3.06
CA THR A 60 -8.97 -3.83 -4.29
C THR A 60 -8.71 -2.36 -4.01
N ALA A 61 -8.23 -1.63 -5.01
CA ALA A 61 -8.02 -0.20 -4.92
C ALA A 61 -8.31 0.48 -6.25
N GLN A 62 -8.56 1.78 -6.24
CA GLN A 62 -8.69 2.57 -7.44
C GLN A 62 -8.30 4.03 -7.24
N PHE A 63 -7.86 4.66 -8.32
CA PHE A 63 -7.67 6.10 -8.40
C PHE A 63 -7.87 6.58 -9.85
N THR A 64 -8.18 7.87 -10.01
CA THR A 64 -8.34 8.50 -11.33
C THR A 64 -7.14 9.37 -11.66
N VAL A 65 -6.62 9.23 -12.88
CA VAL A 65 -5.53 10.05 -13.39
C VAL A 65 -6.05 11.44 -13.73
N THR A 66 -5.52 12.46 -13.07
CA THR A 66 -5.87 13.87 -13.30
C THR A 66 -4.70 14.63 -13.91
N GLU A 67 -4.90 15.91 -14.21
CA GLU A 67 -3.83 16.81 -14.68
C GLU A 67 -2.66 16.91 -13.67
N ASN A 68 -2.94 16.81 -12.38
CA ASN A 68 -1.92 16.78 -11.32
C ASN A 68 -1.06 15.50 -11.38
N HIS A 69 -1.51 14.49 -12.11
CA HIS A 69 -0.82 13.20 -12.25
C HIS A 69 -0.04 13.05 -13.56
N GLN A 70 -0.04 14.09 -14.39
CA GLN A 70 0.52 14.04 -15.73
C GLN A 70 2.06 14.02 -15.71
N GLY A 71 2.66 13.22 -16.60
CA GLY A 71 4.08 13.22 -16.88
C GLY A 71 4.35 13.68 -18.31
N ALA A 72 4.21 12.77 -19.27
CA ALA A 72 4.21 13.12 -20.68
C ALA A 72 2.85 13.73 -21.08
N PRO A 73 2.77 14.52 -22.18
CA PRO A 73 1.52 15.11 -22.63
C PRO A 73 0.40 14.06 -22.78
N GLY A 74 -0.68 14.22 -22.01
CA GLY A 74 -1.85 13.34 -22.00
C GLY A 74 -1.70 12.02 -21.25
N LEU A 75 -0.56 11.76 -20.60
CA LEU A 75 -0.26 10.48 -19.95
C LEU A 75 0.13 10.64 -18.48
N ALA A 76 -0.25 9.68 -17.65
CA ALA A 76 0.18 9.63 -16.26
C ALA A 76 1.71 9.53 -16.13
N HIS A 77 2.28 10.21 -15.15
CA HIS A 77 3.69 10.09 -14.83
C HIS A 77 3.99 8.71 -14.25
N GLY A 78 5.01 8.02 -14.78
CA GLY A 78 5.39 6.67 -14.31
C GLY A 78 5.67 6.62 -12.81
N GLY A 79 6.34 7.63 -12.25
CA GLY A 79 6.57 7.72 -10.80
C GLY A 79 5.29 7.86 -9.95
N LEU A 80 4.21 8.45 -10.49
CA LEU A 80 2.94 8.53 -9.77
C LEU A 80 2.13 7.24 -9.88
N LEU A 81 2.26 6.53 -11.00
CA LEU A 81 1.80 5.14 -11.08
C LEU A 81 2.57 4.29 -10.06
N SER A 82 3.89 4.38 -9.98
CA SER A 82 4.66 3.66 -8.94
C SER A 82 4.21 4.03 -7.52
N LEU A 83 3.91 5.30 -7.25
CA LEU A 83 3.33 5.74 -5.97
C LEU A 83 1.98 5.07 -5.70
N ALA A 84 1.08 5.01 -6.70
CA ALA A 84 -0.21 4.34 -6.57
C ALA A 84 -0.06 2.86 -6.20
N PHE A 85 0.92 2.17 -6.78
CA PHE A 85 1.19 0.78 -6.49
C PHE A 85 1.86 0.59 -5.13
N ASP A 86 2.81 1.45 -4.73
CA ASP A 86 3.36 1.42 -3.37
C ASP A 86 2.26 1.64 -2.31
N GLU A 87 1.34 2.57 -2.55
CA GLU A 87 0.21 2.82 -1.66
C GLU A 87 -0.74 1.61 -1.58
N ALA A 88 -1.10 1.01 -2.72
CA ALA A 88 -1.96 -0.18 -2.75
C ALA A 88 -1.29 -1.38 -2.06
N LEU A 89 -0.03 -1.67 -2.38
CA LEU A 89 0.70 -2.79 -1.80
C LEU A 89 0.94 -2.57 -0.29
N GLY A 90 1.28 -1.34 0.13
CA GLY A 90 1.46 -0.97 1.53
C GLY A 90 0.16 -1.09 2.33
N LYS A 91 -1.00 -0.86 1.71
CA LYS A 91 -2.29 -1.05 2.37
C LYS A 91 -2.59 -2.49 2.76
N LEU A 92 -1.92 -3.50 2.17
CA LEU A 92 -2.04 -4.89 2.61
C LEU A 92 -1.60 -5.08 4.06
N MET A 93 -0.70 -4.23 4.57
CA MET A 93 -0.26 -4.29 5.97
C MET A 93 -1.40 -4.00 6.95
N TRP A 94 -2.50 -3.38 6.49
CA TRP A 94 -3.70 -3.23 7.30
C TRP A 94 -4.38 -4.55 7.65
N LEU A 95 -4.21 -5.56 6.79
CA LEU A 95 -4.75 -6.89 7.03
C LEU A 95 -3.93 -7.66 8.08
N LEU A 96 -2.65 -7.31 8.24
CA LEU A 96 -1.76 -7.90 9.23
C LEU A 96 -1.75 -7.14 10.56
N ARG A 97 -2.21 -5.87 10.55
CA ARG A 97 -2.12 -4.96 11.70
C ARG A 97 -0.68 -4.71 12.17
N SER A 98 0.26 -4.84 11.24
CA SER A 98 1.70 -4.70 11.49
C SER A 98 2.26 -3.50 10.70
N PRO A 99 2.87 -2.52 11.36
CA PRO A 99 3.56 -1.43 10.67
C PRO A 99 4.74 -1.96 9.86
N ALA A 100 4.89 -1.50 8.61
CA ALA A 100 5.99 -1.92 7.75
C ALA A 100 6.46 -0.79 6.83
N VAL A 101 7.69 -0.91 6.36
CA VAL A 101 8.30 0.01 5.39
C VAL A 101 8.63 -0.72 4.09
N THR A 102 8.55 -0.02 2.97
CA THR A 102 8.92 -0.55 1.65
C THR A 102 10.43 -0.80 1.61
N GLY A 103 10.84 -2.06 1.49
CA GLY A 103 12.24 -2.46 1.33
C GLY A 103 12.67 -2.57 -0.14
N ARG A 104 11.74 -2.95 -1.03
CA ARG A 104 11.92 -2.94 -2.48
C ARG A 104 10.56 -2.80 -3.15
N LEU A 105 10.52 -2.05 -4.25
CA LEU A 105 9.38 -1.91 -5.14
C LEU A 105 9.85 -2.08 -6.58
N GLU A 106 9.12 -2.86 -7.35
CA GLU A 106 9.30 -3.04 -8.79
C GLU A 106 7.99 -2.79 -9.50
N THR A 107 8.05 -2.13 -10.66
CA THR A 107 6.87 -1.81 -11.46
C THR A 107 7.16 -2.03 -12.94
N ASP A 108 6.32 -2.83 -13.59
CA ASP A 108 6.34 -3.04 -15.03
C ASP A 108 5.27 -2.18 -15.69
N PHE A 109 5.68 -1.24 -16.55
CA PHE A 109 4.79 -0.38 -17.32
C PHE A 109 4.48 -1.03 -18.68
N LEU A 110 3.36 -1.74 -18.76
CA LEU A 110 3.02 -2.54 -19.93
C LEU A 110 2.38 -1.71 -21.04
N LYS A 111 1.58 -0.70 -20.67
CA LYS A 111 0.86 0.19 -21.60
C LYS A 111 0.77 1.62 -21.04
N PRO A 112 0.66 2.64 -21.91
CA PRO A 112 0.41 4.01 -21.47
C PRO A 112 -0.91 4.11 -20.69
N VAL A 113 -0.94 4.99 -19.68
CA VAL A 113 -2.13 5.29 -18.89
C VAL A 113 -2.58 6.72 -19.22
N PRO A 114 -3.66 6.91 -19.99
CA PRO A 114 -4.13 8.24 -20.38
C PRO A 114 -4.67 9.05 -19.21
N MET A 115 -4.55 10.37 -19.28
CA MET A 115 -5.26 11.29 -18.39
C MET A 115 -6.78 11.07 -18.47
N GLY A 116 -7.48 11.22 -17.35
CA GLY A 116 -8.92 11.00 -17.22
C GLY A 116 -9.32 9.52 -17.09
N SER A 117 -8.38 8.58 -17.22
CA SER A 117 -8.64 7.17 -16.97
C SER A 117 -8.65 6.84 -15.48
N THR A 118 -9.35 5.77 -15.11
CA THR A 118 -9.32 5.20 -13.76
C THR A 118 -8.51 3.91 -13.77
N LEU A 119 -7.56 3.78 -12.85
CA LEU A 119 -6.87 2.52 -12.61
C LEU A 119 -7.62 1.72 -11.54
N HIS A 120 -7.96 0.48 -11.85
CA HIS A 120 -8.46 -0.51 -10.91
C HIS A 120 -7.33 -1.45 -10.55
N ILE A 121 -6.92 -1.47 -9.28
CA ILE A 121 -5.78 -2.22 -8.77
C ILE A 121 -6.31 -3.38 -7.92
N THR A 122 -5.81 -4.58 -8.18
CA THR A 122 -5.93 -5.73 -7.28
C THR A 122 -4.56 -6.02 -6.69
N ALA A 123 -4.47 -6.17 -5.37
CA ALA A 123 -3.22 -6.44 -4.69
C ALA A 123 -3.38 -7.57 -3.66
N GLU A 124 -2.33 -8.35 -3.45
CA GLU A 124 -2.33 -9.49 -2.52
C GLU A 124 -0.97 -9.71 -1.86
N ILE A 125 -0.98 -10.35 -0.68
CA ILE A 125 0.21 -10.87 -0.03
C ILE A 125 0.50 -12.25 -0.64
N THR A 126 1.69 -12.40 -1.23
CA THR A 126 2.14 -13.63 -1.90
C THR A 126 3.00 -14.51 -1.01
N GLY A 127 3.42 -14.02 0.16
CA GLY A 127 4.08 -14.81 1.18
C GLY A 127 4.66 -13.96 2.30
N GLN A 128 4.98 -14.59 3.42
CA GLN A 128 5.68 -13.96 4.52
C GLN A 128 6.79 -14.88 5.07
N VAL A 129 7.95 -14.28 5.35
CA VAL A 129 9.07 -14.95 6.02
C VAL A 129 9.63 -14.02 7.10
N ASN A 130 9.42 -14.36 8.37
CA ASN A 130 9.76 -13.49 9.50
C ASN A 130 9.12 -12.09 9.31
N ARG A 131 9.96 -11.03 9.30
CA ARG A 131 9.55 -9.63 9.07
C ARG A 131 9.29 -9.26 7.63
N LYS A 132 9.55 -10.16 6.67
CA LYS A 132 9.50 -9.86 5.24
C LYS A 132 8.13 -10.27 4.69
N VAL A 133 7.37 -9.32 4.20
CA VAL A 133 6.08 -9.54 3.55
C VAL A 133 6.22 -9.26 2.06
N TYR A 134 5.91 -10.26 1.25
CA TYR A 134 6.01 -10.23 -0.20
C TYR A 134 4.61 -9.97 -0.77
N THR A 135 4.53 -9.07 -1.74
CA THR A 135 3.25 -8.57 -2.26
C THR A 135 3.30 -8.42 -3.77
N SER A 136 2.16 -8.58 -4.42
CA SER A 136 1.98 -8.36 -5.86
C SER A 136 0.70 -7.57 -6.14
N ALA A 137 0.69 -6.88 -7.28
CA ALA A 137 -0.49 -6.16 -7.74
C ALA A 137 -0.55 -6.06 -9.27
N GLU A 138 -1.78 -6.04 -9.79
CA GLU A 138 -2.08 -5.70 -11.18
C GLU A 138 -3.00 -4.48 -11.23
N GLY A 139 -2.71 -3.55 -12.15
CA GLY A 139 -3.57 -2.39 -12.45
C GLY A 139 -4.20 -2.51 -13.83
N ARG A 140 -5.53 -2.39 -13.88
CA ARG A 140 -6.37 -2.48 -15.06
C ARG A 140 -7.02 -1.15 -15.38
N LEU A 141 -7.15 -0.86 -16.68
CA LEU A 141 -7.63 0.44 -17.15
C LEU A 141 -9.16 0.47 -17.25
N ASN A 142 -9.79 1.49 -16.65
CA ASN A 142 -11.21 1.87 -16.72
C ASN A 142 -12.25 0.85 -16.24
N SER A 143 -11.86 -0.39 -15.95
CA SER A 143 -12.72 -1.39 -15.32
C SER A 143 -11.90 -2.51 -14.69
N VAL A 144 -12.52 -3.31 -13.84
CA VAL A 144 -11.93 -4.52 -13.23
C VAL A 144 -11.59 -5.60 -14.25
N ASP A 145 -12.28 -5.63 -15.39
CA ASP A 145 -12.01 -6.54 -16.51
C ASP A 145 -11.16 -5.89 -17.62
N GLY A 146 -10.73 -4.64 -17.40
CA GLY A 146 -9.95 -3.86 -18.34
C GLY A 146 -8.58 -4.47 -18.62
N PRO A 147 -7.86 -3.95 -19.64
CA PRO A 147 -6.51 -4.44 -19.94
C PRO A 147 -5.56 -4.13 -18.78
N VAL A 148 -4.70 -5.09 -18.44
CA VAL A 148 -3.58 -4.84 -17.51
C VAL A 148 -2.61 -3.87 -18.17
N VAL A 149 -2.33 -2.76 -17.48
CA VAL A 149 -1.46 -1.67 -17.96
C VAL A 149 -0.21 -1.50 -17.12
N VAL A 150 -0.27 -1.89 -15.84
CA VAL A 150 0.88 -1.87 -14.92
C VAL A 150 0.82 -3.10 -14.02
N ARG A 151 1.98 -3.69 -13.73
CA ARG A 151 2.15 -4.67 -12.66
C ARG A 151 3.15 -4.15 -11.65
N ALA A 152 3.01 -4.57 -10.41
CA ALA A 152 3.98 -4.26 -9.38
C ALA A 152 4.18 -5.42 -8.41
N ALA A 153 5.37 -5.47 -7.82
CA ALA A 153 5.66 -6.34 -6.71
C ALA A 153 6.52 -5.58 -5.70
N ALA A 154 6.32 -5.88 -4.41
CA ALA A 154 7.07 -5.23 -3.36
C ALA A 154 7.41 -6.18 -2.22
N LEU A 155 8.54 -5.89 -1.59
CA LEU A 155 8.96 -6.46 -0.32
C LEU A 155 8.79 -5.38 0.75
N TYR A 156 7.91 -5.64 1.73
CA TYR A 156 7.77 -4.84 2.94
C TYR A 156 8.55 -5.48 4.09
N VAL A 157 9.10 -4.64 4.96
CA VAL A 157 9.78 -5.05 6.19
C VAL A 157 8.99 -4.53 7.37
N ILE A 158 8.40 -5.44 8.16
CA ILE A 158 7.70 -5.10 9.40
C ILE A 158 8.71 -4.48 10.38
N VAL A 159 8.32 -3.35 10.97
CA VAL A 159 9.12 -2.59 11.93
C VAL A 159 8.26 -2.24 13.16
N PRO A 160 8.86 -2.06 14.35
CA PRO A 160 8.13 -1.55 15.50
C PRO A 160 7.55 -0.15 15.24
N MET A 161 6.45 0.20 15.92
CA MET A 161 5.81 1.52 15.77
C MET A 161 6.75 2.69 16.09
N ASP A 162 7.70 2.50 17.00
CA ASP A 162 8.75 3.49 17.34
C ASP A 162 9.56 3.95 16.13
N HIS A 163 9.68 3.11 15.08
CA HIS A 163 10.31 3.52 13.83
C HIS A 163 9.65 4.76 13.23
N PHE A 164 8.31 4.85 13.29
CA PHE A 164 7.56 5.98 12.78
C PHE A 164 7.51 7.14 13.77
N LEU A 165 7.30 6.85 15.06
CA LEU A 165 7.19 7.89 16.09
C LEU A 165 8.48 8.70 16.23
N ASN A 166 9.64 8.06 16.12
CA ASN A 166 10.94 8.74 16.21
C ASN A 166 11.23 9.68 15.03
N ASN A 167 10.52 9.52 13.90
CA ASN A 167 10.68 10.33 12.70
C ASN A 167 9.49 11.26 12.44
N ALA A 168 8.49 11.25 13.32
CA ALA A 168 7.31 12.10 13.19
C ALA A 168 7.61 13.56 13.57
N PRO A 169 7.02 14.54 12.87
CA PRO A 169 7.04 15.94 13.32
C PRO A 169 6.47 16.07 14.74
N LYS A 170 7.03 16.98 15.54
CA LYS A 170 6.60 17.19 16.93
C LYS A 170 5.12 17.55 17.04
N GLU A 171 4.63 18.30 16.07
CA GLU A 171 3.23 18.72 15.96
C GLU A 171 2.30 17.51 15.74
N TYR A 172 2.75 16.52 14.96
CA TYR A 172 2.01 15.28 14.73
C TYR A 172 1.97 14.40 15.99
N LEU A 173 3.10 14.27 16.70
CA LEU A 173 3.16 13.55 17.98
C LEU A 173 2.23 14.18 19.04
N ALA A 174 2.14 15.51 19.07
CA ALA A 174 1.23 16.23 19.97
C ALA A 174 -0.25 16.01 19.63
N GLN A 175 -0.59 15.78 18.37
CA GLN A 175 -1.95 15.42 17.93
C GLN A 175 -2.27 13.95 18.21
N LEU A 176 -1.32 13.04 18.03
CA LEU A 176 -1.46 11.63 18.40
C LEU A 176 -1.75 11.46 19.90
N ALA A 177 -1.05 12.20 20.76
CA ALA A 177 -1.27 12.20 22.20
C ALA A 177 -2.69 12.63 22.60
N LYS A 178 -3.37 13.42 21.75
CA LYS A 178 -4.76 13.87 21.96
C LYS A 178 -5.79 12.93 21.34
N THR A 179 -5.36 12.00 20.48
CA THR A 179 -6.25 11.13 19.68
C THR A 179 -5.70 9.70 19.65
N PRO A 180 -5.70 8.99 20.80
CA PRO A 180 -5.03 7.69 20.95
C PRO A 180 -5.57 6.59 20.02
N GLU A 181 -6.79 6.76 19.50
CA GLU A 181 -7.41 5.87 18.50
C GLU A 181 -6.62 5.80 17.19
N ILE A 182 -5.80 6.82 16.86
CA ILE A 182 -4.94 6.80 15.67
C ILE A 182 -3.84 5.73 15.80
N LEU A 183 -3.39 5.43 17.02
CA LEU A 183 -2.45 4.35 17.31
C LEU A 183 -3.14 2.98 17.39
N ALA A 184 -4.47 2.94 17.43
CA ALA A 184 -5.23 1.69 17.48
C ALA A 184 -5.11 0.86 16.19
N PHE A 185 -4.25 1.24 15.24
CA PHE A 185 -3.82 0.45 14.10
C PHE A 185 -2.58 -0.42 14.40
N ALA A 186 -1.63 0.08 15.19
CA ALA A 186 -0.56 -0.75 15.71
C ALA A 186 -1.20 -1.78 16.65
N ASP A 187 -0.91 -3.06 16.48
CA ASP A 187 -1.03 -3.93 17.63
C ASP A 187 0.19 -3.65 18.54
N PRO A 188 0.00 -3.00 19.71
CA PRO A 188 1.10 -2.68 20.62
C PRO A 188 1.75 -3.95 21.18
N ASP A 189 1.05 -5.08 21.11
CA ASP A 189 1.51 -6.39 21.58
C ASP A 189 2.13 -7.24 20.45
N PHE A 190 2.27 -6.69 19.23
CA PHE A 190 2.89 -7.40 18.11
C PHE A 190 4.41 -7.48 18.29
N GLU A 191 4.84 -8.48 19.04
CA GLU A 191 6.22 -8.95 19.02
C GLU A 191 6.48 -9.69 17.71
N ILE A 192 7.47 -9.21 16.96
CA ILE A 192 8.01 -9.96 15.84
C ILE A 192 8.81 -11.13 16.43
N ASN A 193 8.13 -12.26 16.63
CA ASN A 193 8.54 -13.44 17.43
C ASN A 193 8.56 -13.19 18.94
N PRO A 194 7.73 -13.88 19.76
CA PRO A 194 8.21 -14.35 21.06
C PRO A 194 9.38 -15.33 20.92
#